data_AF-A0A4V1SI01-F1
#
_entry.id   AF-A0A4V1SI01-F1
#
_cell.length_a   1.000
_cell.length_b   1.000
_cell.length_c   1.000
_cell.angle_alpha   90.00
_cell.angle_beta   90.00
_cell.angle_gamma   90.00
#
_symmetry.space_group_name_H-M   'P 1'
#
loop_
_entity.id
_entity.type
_entity.pdbx_description
1 polymer ?
#
loop_
_entity_poly.entity_id
_entity_poly.type
_entity_poly.pdbx_seq_one_letter_code
_entity_poly.pdbx_strand_id
1 'polypeptide(L)' 'MTAEAILQKSVRYDRAGNPLEVVIPYEDFVDFIETYGLDLSDDEKEAIREAQDDLAAGRHENFVSAEEAKRQLGL' A
#
# COMPACT_ATOMS: atom_id res chain seq x y z
N MET A 1 -5.32 -13.25 -32.16
CA MET A 1 -5.09 -11.92 -31.56
C MET A 1 -5.68 -11.96 -30.17
N THR A 2 -4.85 -12.12 -29.14
CA THR A 2 -5.31 -11.97 -27.75
C THR A 2 -5.45 -10.49 -27.47
N ALA A 3 -6.67 -10.06 -27.19
CA ALA A 3 -7.03 -8.67 -26.97
C ALA A 3 -6.61 -8.22 -25.56
N GLU A 4 -5.31 -8.08 -25.32
CA GLU A 4 -4.83 -7.26 -24.20
C GLU A 4 -4.90 -5.80 -24.63
N ALA A 5 -6.11 -5.24 -24.62
CA ALA A 5 -6.26 -3.80 -24.64
C ALA A 5 -5.78 -3.29 -23.26
N ILE A 6 -4.59 -2.70 -23.22
CA ILE A 6 -4.07 -2.01 -22.03
C ILE A 6 -4.98 -0.80 -21.78
N LEU A 7 -5.94 -0.96 -20.87
CA LEU A 7 -6.83 0.12 -20.44
C LEU A 7 -5.99 1.15 -19.68
N GLN A 8 -5.79 2.34 -20.25
CA GLN A 8 -4.93 3.37 -19.63
C GLN A 8 -5.59 4.03 -18.40
N LYS A 9 -6.82 4.51 -18.54
CA LYS A 9 -7.69 5.04 -17.46
C LYS A 9 -9.01 5.46 -18.11
N SER A 10 -10.13 5.21 -17.45
CA SER A 10 -11.45 5.66 -17.91
C SER A 10 -12.24 6.20 -16.72
N VAL A 11 -12.92 7.33 -16.92
CA VAL A 11 -13.81 7.94 -15.91
C VAL A 11 -15.20 8.02 -16.51
N ARG A 12 -16.19 7.46 -15.81
CA ARG A 12 -17.61 7.59 -16.19
C ARG A 12 -18.25 8.69 -15.36
N TYR A 13 -19.09 9.50 -16.01
CA TYR A 13 -19.75 10.66 -15.41
C TYR A 13 -21.27 10.50 -15.50
N ASP A 14 -22.00 11.09 -14.55
CA ASP A 14 -23.45 11.21 -14.60
C ASP A 14 -23.90 12.31 -15.59
N ARG A 15 -25.22 12.50 -15.71
CA ARG A 15 -25.80 13.52 -16.60
C ARG A 15 -25.52 14.96 -16.14
N ALA A 16 -25.16 15.16 -14.88
CA ALA A 16 -24.79 16.46 -14.32
C ALA A 16 -23.27 16.72 -14.40
N GLY A 17 -22.49 15.75 -14.88
CA GLY A 17 -21.03 15.84 -14.99
C GLY A 17 -20.28 15.42 -13.72
N ASN A 18 -20.93 14.77 -12.75
CA ASN A 18 -20.26 14.23 -11.56
C ASN A 18 -19.62 12.87 -11.88
N PRO A 19 -18.39 12.58 -11.40
CA PRO A 19 -17.78 11.28 -11.60
C PRO A 19 -18.56 10.20 -10.85
N LEU A 20 -18.93 9.13 -11.55
CA LEU A 20 -19.60 7.96 -10.98
C LEU A 20 -18.60 6.87 -10.60
N GLU A 21 -17.62 6.64 -11.46
CA GLU A 21 -16.65 5.57 -11.28
C GLU A 21 -15.43 5.79 -12.17
N VAL A 22 -14.31 5.24 -11.71
CA VAL A 22 -13.02 5.27 -12.40
C VAL A 22 -12.57 3.83 -12.60
N VAL A 23 -12.23 3.48 -13.83
CA VAL A 23 -11.61 2.20 -14.17
C VAL A 23 -10.15 2.45 -14.51
N ILE A 24 -9.24 1.86 -13.73
CA ILE A 24 -7.79 1.96 -13.88
C ILE A 24 -7.17 0.57 -14.01
N PRO A 25 -5.92 0.47 -14.50
CA PRO A 25 -5.10 -0.72 -14.32
C PRO A 25 -5.10 -1.18 -12.86
N TYR A 26 -5.05 -2.49 -12.66
CA TYR A 26 -4.99 -3.05 -11.31
C TYR A 26 -3.69 -2.67 -10.59
N GLU A 27 -2.57 -2.61 -11.30
CA GLU A 27 -1.28 -2.18 -10.75
C GLU A 27 -1.37 -0.75 -10.18
N ASP A 28 -1.91 0.19 -10.94
CA ASP A 28 -2.15 1.56 -10.47
C ASP A 28 -3.07 1.62 -9.24
N PHE A 29 -4.05 0.71 -9.15
CA PHE A 29 -4.92 0.60 -7.98
C PHE A 29 -4.16 0.10 -6.75
N VAL A 30 -3.35 -0.96 -6.90
CA VAL A 30 -2.52 -1.51 -5.83
C VAL A 30 -1.54 -0.45 -5.33
N ASP A 31 -0.80 0.20 -6.23
CA ASP A 31 0.13 1.28 -5.89
C ASP A 31 -0.56 2.40 -5.11
N PHE A 32 -1.77 2.78 -5.52
CA PHE A 32 -2.58 3.78 -4.80
C PHE A 32 -2.94 3.32 -3.39
N ILE A 33 -3.44 2.09 -3.24
CA ILE A 33 -3.84 1.55 -1.93
C ILE A 33 -2.64 1.48 -0.98
N GLU A 34 -1.52 0.93 -1.44
CA GLU A 34 -0.29 0.75 -0.63
C GLU A 34 0.35 2.09 -0.26
N THR A 35 0.44 3.03 -1.21
CA THR A 35 1.04 4.36 -0.97
C THR A 35 0.33 5.11 0.15
N TYR A 36 -0.99 4.99 0.20
CA TYR A 36 -1.82 5.65 1.21
C TYR A 36 -2.13 4.77 2.42
N GLY A 37 -1.60 3.54 2.46
CA GLY A 37 -1.84 2.57 3.54
C GLY A 37 -3.32 2.27 3.75
N LEU A 38 -4.10 2.25 2.66
CA LEU A 38 -5.54 2.02 2.70
C LEU A 38 -5.88 0.55 2.95
N ASP A 39 -4.92 -0.34 2.74
CA ASP A 39 -4.95 -1.76 3.07
C ASP A 39 -4.51 -2.08 4.51
N LEU A 40 -3.93 -1.11 5.23
CA LEU A 40 -3.44 -1.32 6.60
C LEU A 40 -4.57 -1.34 7.63
N SER A 41 -4.51 -2.33 8.52
CA SER A 41 -5.29 -2.37 9.76
C SER A 41 -4.84 -1.31 10.76
N ASP A 42 -5.67 -1.05 11.77
CA ASP A 42 -5.32 -0.09 12.83
C ASP A 42 -4.11 -0.54 13.64
N ASP A 43 -3.97 -1.85 13.87
CA ASP A 43 -2.82 -2.44 14.57
C ASP A 43 -1.53 -2.25 13.76
N GLU A 44 -1.57 -2.44 12.43
CA GLU A 44 -0.42 -2.21 11.55
C GLU A 44 -0.04 -0.72 11.51
N LYS A 45 -1.02 0.19 11.49
CA LYS A 45 -0.78 1.63 11.56
C LYS A 45 -0.13 2.04 12.89
N GLU A 46 -0.52 1.42 13.99
CA GLU A 46 0.10 1.65 15.29
C GLU A 46 1.54 1.15 15.29
N ALA A 47 1.77 -0.09 14.84
CA ALA A 47 3.12 -0.67 14.76
C ALA A 47 4.07 0.17 13.91
N ILE A 48 3.61 0.72 12.78
CA ILE A 48 4.41 1.64 11.95
C ILE A 48 4.76 2.91 12.73
N ARG A 49 3.82 3.46 13.49
CA ARG A 49 4.04 4.67 14.29
C ARG A 49 5.06 4.42 15.41
N GLU A 50 4.91 3.33 16.14
CA GLU A 50 5.86 2.92 17.19
C GLU A 50 7.27 2.73 16.61
N ALA A 51 7.39 2.05 15.47
CA ALA A 51 8.67 1.87 14.79
C ALA A 51 9.30 3.21 14.35
N GLN A 52 8.49 4.15 13.84
CA GLN A 52 8.98 5.49 13.49
C GLN A 52 9.47 6.26 14.71
N ASP A 53 8.76 6.20 15.83
CA ASP A 53 9.14 6.85 17.08
C ASP A 53 10.43 6.25 17.67
N ASP A 54 10.60 4.93 17.56
CA ASP A 54 11.82 4.24 17.99
C ASP A 54 13.02 4.65 17.14
N LEU A 55 12.85 4.74 15.81
CA LEU A 55 13.89 5.24 14.91
C LEU A 55 14.26 6.69 15.23
N ALA A 56 13.26 7.56 15.42
CA ALA A 56 13.48 8.97 15.73
C ALA A 56 14.20 9.18 17.08
N ALA A 57 13.95 8.31 18.05
CA ALA A 57 14.59 8.34 19.35
C ALA A 57 15.91 7.55 19.44
N GLY A 58 16.33 6.88 18.36
CA GLY A 58 17.55 6.08 18.32
C GLY A 58 17.48 4.78 19.12
N ARG A 59 16.27 4.27 19.39
CA ARG A 59 16.02 3.01 20.12
C ARG A 59 16.22 1.79 19.22
N HIS A 60 17.43 1.62 18.70
CA HIS A 60 17.76 0.53 17.78
C HIS A 60 17.68 -0.85 18.44
N GLU A 61 17.71 -0.93 19.77
CA GLU A 61 17.51 -2.15 20.55
C GLU A 61 16.13 -2.79 20.36
N ASN A 62 15.13 -2.03 19.89
CA ASN A 62 13.79 -2.53 19.58
C ASN A 62 13.71 -3.21 18.20
N PHE A 63 14.78 -3.17 17.42
CA PHE A 63 14.85 -3.75 16.08
C PHE A 63 15.74 -4.99 16.07
N VAL A 64 15.38 -5.95 15.22
CA VAL A 64 16.22 -7.11 14.90
C VAL A 64 16.89 -6.91 13.55
N SER A 65 18.01 -7.59 13.34
CA SER A 65 18.64 -7.63 12.01
C SER A 65 17.77 -8.36 11.00
N ALA A 66 17.96 -8.08 9.70
CA ALA A 66 17.24 -8.77 8.64
C ALA A 66 17.50 -10.29 8.65
N GLU A 67 18.72 -10.70 8.98
CA GLU A 67 19.12 -12.10 9.13
C GLU A 67 18.39 -12.78 10.29
N GLU A 68 18.21 -12.07 11.41
CA GLU A 68 17.46 -12.57 12.55
C GLU A 68 15.96 -12.65 12.25
N ALA A 69 15.37 -11.63 11.63
CA ALA A 69 13.99 -11.64 11.20
C ALA A 69 13.69 -12.82 10.27
N LYS A 70 14.53 -13.04 9.25
CA LYS A 70 14.40 -14.20 8.34
C LYS A 70 14.42 -15.52 9.08
N ARG A 71 15.37 -15.70 10.01
CA ARG A 71 15.48 -16.92 10.83
C ARG A 71 14.22 -17.16 11.66
N GLN A 72 13.66 -16.13 12.28
CA GLN A 72 12.44 -16.23 13.09
C GLN A 72 11.21 -16.58 12.23
N LEU A 73 11.17 -16.09 10.99
CA LEU A 73 10.09 -16.35 10.04
C LEU A 73 10.27 -17.65 9.22
N GLY A 74 11.41 -18.33 9.35
CA GLY A 74 11.72 -19.54 8.59
C GLY A 74 11.98 -19.30 7.09
N LEU A 75 12.45 -18.09 6.75
CA LEU A 75 12.78 -17.64 5.39
C LEU A 75 14.27 -17.74 5.07
#